data_AF-A0A4V3XIX6-F1
#
_entry.id   AF-A0A4V3XIX6-F1
#
_cell.length_a   1.000
_cell.length_b   1.000
_cell.length_c   1.000
_cell.angle_alpha   90.00
_cell.angle_beta   90.00
_cell.angle_gamma   90.00
#
_symmetry.space_group_name_H-M   'P 1'
#
loop_
_entity.id
_entity.type
_entity.pdbx_description
1 polymer ?
#
loop_
_entity_poly.entity_id
_entity_poly.type
_entity_poly.pdbx_seq_one_letter_code
_entity_poly.pdbx_strand_id
1 'polypeptide(L)'
;MHETSRLLEAAAALSQRLHSAGVPHAFYGSVLNAVLSNAPQADEIYCIVEGGGSHPFKRVRQACTGTTDLTTTPSPWSNRLHATYHGRIPPIDIEILPAGEEGPRRLDGSTVVLIGGIPFLTISEFLRAKLKAWAIRQLDHDAQDIIYALTRYWDRVDINRIPEQDMRELIAHYPAASPPWKELRRKYSSRS
;
A
#
# COMPACT_ATOMS: atom_id res chain seq x y z
N MET A 1 -8.04 -14.86 15.93
CA MET A 1 -7.60 -13.44 15.96
C MET A 1 -7.71 -12.92 14.54
N HIS A 2 -8.49 -11.88 14.28
CA HIS A 2 -8.61 -11.31 12.93
C HIS A 2 -7.56 -10.21 12.78
N GLU A 3 -6.39 -10.58 12.27
CA GLU A 3 -5.26 -9.66 12.13
C GLU A 3 -5.61 -8.51 11.18
N THR A 4 -6.34 -8.81 10.10
CA THR A 4 -6.87 -7.80 9.18
C THR A 4 -7.69 -6.73 9.89
N SER A 5 -8.60 -7.11 10.80
CA SER A 5 -9.45 -6.16 11.54
C SER A 5 -8.63 -5.26 12.46
N ARG A 6 -7.58 -5.81 13.08
CA ARG A 6 -6.63 -5.07 13.92
C ARG A 6 -5.87 -4.03 13.10
N LEU A 7 -5.34 -4.42 11.94
CA LEU A 7 -4.64 -3.50 11.03
C LEU A 7 -5.57 -2.39 10.52
N LEU A 8 -6.81 -2.72 10.16
CA LEU A 8 -7.80 -1.74 9.72
C LEU A 8 -8.14 -0.70 10.80
N GLU A 9 -8.23 -1.11 12.06
CA GLU A 9 -8.48 -0.19 13.17
C GLU A 9 -7.31 0.77 13.38
N ALA A 10 -6.08 0.25 13.36
CA ALA A 10 -4.89 1.08 13.42
C ALA A 10 -4.82 2.06 12.23
N ALA A 11 -5.14 1.58 11.02
CA ALA A 11 -5.22 2.40 9.82
C ALA A 11 -6.27 3.50 9.95
N ALA A 12 -7.46 3.18 10.47
CA ALA A 12 -8.54 4.15 10.70
C ALA A 12 -8.11 5.22 11.71
N ALA A 13 -7.51 4.82 12.83
CA ALA A 13 -7.03 5.74 13.86
C ALA A 13 -5.97 6.70 13.29
N LEU A 14 -4.96 6.19 12.58
CA LEU A 14 -3.94 7.02 11.93
C LEU A 14 -4.56 7.90 10.84
N SER A 15 -5.46 7.35 10.02
CA SER A 15 -6.12 8.06 8.93
C SER A 15 -6.90 9.28 9.42
N GLN A 16 -7.64 9.14 10.52
CA GLN A 16 -8.37 10.26 11.14
C GLN A 16 -7.42 11.40 11.55
N ARG A 17 -6.27 11.08 12.14
CA ARG A 17 -5.27 12.09 12.54
C ARG A 17 -4.67 12.81 11.34
N LEU A 18 -4.25 12.05 10.32
CA LEU A 18 -3.67 12.59 9.11
C LEU A 18 -4.68 13.45 8.33
N HIS A 19 -5.93 12.98 8.23
CA HIS A 19 -7.00 13.72 7.58
C HIS A 19 -7.30 15.04 8.30
N SER A 20 -7.42 15.02 9.63
CA SER A 20 -7.67 16.22 10.44
C SER A 20 -6.55 17.26 10.32
N ALA A 21 -5.32 16.81 10.07
CA ALA A 21 -4.15 17.66 9.83
C ALA A 21 -3.96 18.05 8.35
N GLY A 22 -4.88 17.68 7.45
CA GLY A 22 -4.78 17.97 6.02
C GLY A 22 -3.59 17.30 5.34
N VAL A 23 -3.21 16.09 5.79
CA VAL A 23 -2.10 15.30 5.27
C VAL A 23 -2.63 14.24 4.31
N PRO A 24 -2.42 14.36 2.98
CA PRO A 24 -2.82 13.33 2.03
C PRO A 24 -2.03 12.06 2.28
N HIS A 25 -2.74 10.93 2.35
CA HIS A 25 -2.16 9.64 2.68
C HIS A 25 -2.98 8.50 2.06
N ALA A 26 -2.34 7.34 1.88
CA ALA A 26 -2.99 6.14 1.40
C ALA A 26 -2.28 4.89 1.93
N PHE A 27 -3.07 3.88 2.29
CA PHE A 27 -2.59 2.61 2.83
C PHE A 27 -2.41 1.56 1.74
N TYR A 28 -1.47 0.64 1.97
CA TYR A 28 -1.32 -0.59 1.18
C TYR A 28 -0.56 -1.65 1.99
N GLY A 29 -0.26 -2.78 1.37
CA GLY A 29 0.34 -3.97 1.99
C GLY A 29 -0.56 -5.18 1.78
N SER A 30 -0.18 -6.32 2.32
CA SER A 30 -0.99 -7.55 2.30
C SER A 30 -2.41 -7.33 2.88
N VAL A 31 -2.57 -6.35 3.78
CA VAL A 31 -3.89 -5.93 4.30
C VAL A 31 -4.87 -5.55 3.19
N LEU A 32 -4.42 -4.95 2.08
CA LEU A 32 -5.33 -4.59 0.98
C LEU A 32 -5.94 -5.84 0.34
N ASN A 33 -5.12 -6.84 0.03
CA ASN A 33 -5.59 -8.11 -0.50
C ASN A 33 -6.48 -8.85 0.50
N ALA A 34 -6.12 -8.82 1.79
CA ALA A 34 -6.92 -9.44 2.84
C ALA A 34 -8.31 -8.80 2.95
N VAL A 35 -8.42 -7.48 2.87
CA VAL A 35 -9.70 -6.76 2.85
C VAL A 35 -10.52 -7.11 1.61
N LEU A 36 -9.89 -7.13 0.43
CA LEU A 36 -10.55 -7.42 -0.83
C LEU A 36 -11.02 -8.88 -0.95
N SER A 37 -10.33 -9.81 -0.27
CA SER A 37 -10.65 -11.24 -0.23
C SER A 37 -11.51 -11.65 0.96
N ASN A 38 -11.79 -10.72 1.90
CA ASN A 38 -12.36 -11.03 3.21
C ASN A 38 -11.55 -12.09 4.00
N ALA A 39 -10.22 -12.06 3.88
CA ALA A 39 -9.32 -12.95 4.59
C ALA A 39 -9.00 -12.42 6.01
N PRO A 40 -8.85 -13.33 7.00
CA PRO A 40 -8.61 -12.94 8.39
C PRO A 40 -7.14 -12.62 8.72
N GLN A 41 -6.21 -12.93 7.81
CA GLN A 41 -4.77 -12.81 8.02
C GLN A 41 -4.17 -11.80 7.04
N ALA A 42 -3.39 -10.88 7.59
CA ALA A 42 -2.56 -9.92 6.89
C ALA A 42 -1.38 -9.60 7.81
N ASP A 43 -0.19 -9.47 7.23
CA ASP A 43 1.06 -9.41 8.01
C ASP A 43 1.70 -8.02 7.98
N GLU A 44 1.27 -7.16 7.06
CA GLU A 44 1.92 -5.88 6.82
C GLU A 44 0.92 -4.79 6.42
N ILE A 45 1.22 -3.59 6.90
CA ILE A 45 0.53 -2.37 6.51
C ILE A 45 1.54 -1.22 6.37
N TYR A 46 1.42 -0.52 5.26
CA TYR A 46 2.19 0.64 4.91
C TYR A 46 1.27 1.83 4.69
N CYS A 47 1.75 3.03 4.95
CA CYS A 47 1.06 4.28 4.69
C CYS A 47 1.96 5.19 3.85
N ILE A 48 1.62 5.39 2.58
CA ILE A 48 2.23 6.40 1.72
C ILE A 48 1.70 7.76 2.14
N VAL A 49 2.60 8.72 2.36
CA VAL A 49 2.24 10.09 2.77
C VAL A 49 2.83 11.11 1.81
N GLU A 50 1.97 11.99 1.28
CA GLU A 50 2.44 13.08 0.43
C GLU A 50 3.26 14.13 1.19
N GLY A 51 4.29 14.60 0.49
CA GLY A 51 4.96 15.84 0.85
C GLY A 51 4.04 17.05 0.73
N GLY A 52 4.58 18.20 1.10
CA GLY A 52 3.97 19.50 0.88
C GLY A 52 5.05 20.56 1.02
N GLY A 53 4.76 21.65 1.72
CA GLY A 53 5.79 22.61 2.12
C GLY A 53 6.83 22.08 3.12
N SER A 54 6.71 20.83 3.57
CA SER A 54 7.68 20.16 4.44
C SER A 54 7.70 18.65 4.24
N HIS A 55 8.72 17.99 4.78
CA HIS A 55 8.93 16.53 4.66
C HIS A 55 7.75 15.73 5.23
N PRO A 56 7.29 14.65 4.57
CA PRO A 56 6.16 13.81 5.02
C PRO A 56 6.23 13.41 6.50
N PHE A 57 7.39 12.91 6.95
CA PHE A 57 7.56 12.48 8.34
C PHE A 57 7.41 13.60 9.37
N LYS A 58 7.73 14.84 9.03
CA LYS A 58 7.48 15.98 9.93
C LYS A 58 5.98 16.19 10.10
N ARG A 59 5.23 16.13 9.00
CA ARG A 59 3.76 16.30 8.99
C ARG A 59 3.07 15.20 9.78
N VAL A 60 3.50 13.95 9.63
CA VAL A 60 2.96 12.81 10.40
C VAL A 60 3.20 12.97 11.90
N ARG A 61 4.43 13.30 12.31
CA ARG A 61 4.74 13.57 13.73
C ARG A 61 3.88 14.69 14.32
N GLN A 62 3.67 15.76 13.56
CA GLN A 62 2.81 16.87 13.97
C GLN A 62 1.35 16.44 14.10
N ALA A 63 0.84 15.66 13.14
CA ALA A 63 -0.53 15.14 13.17
C ALA A 63 -0.79 14.19 14.36
N CYS A 64 0.24 13.45 14.80
CA CYS A 64 0.18 12.55 15.96
C CYS A 64 0.63 13.23 17.27
N THR A 65 0.86 14.54 17.30
CA THR A 65 1.26 15.21 18.54
C THR A 65 0.09 15.27 19.52
N GLY A 66 0.31 14.89 20.78
CA GLY A 66 -0.71 14.93 21.84
C GLY A 66 -1.68 13.75 21.83
N THR A 67 -1.47 12.74 20.97
CA THR A 67 -2.25 11.50 20.98
C THR A 67 -1.69 10.51 21.98
N THR A 68 -2.55 9.82 22.72
CA THR A 68 -2.15 8.77 23.68
C THR A 68 -2.14 7.38 23.04
N ASP A 69 -2.91 7.21 21.96
CA ASP A 69 -3.13 5.94 21.27
C ASP A 69 -2.16 5.72 20.09
N LEU A 70 -1.43 6.75 19.67
CA LEU A 70 -0.46 6.70 18.57
C LEU A 70 0.85 7.35 19.00
N THR A 71 1.96 6.69 18.68
CA THR A 71 3.32 7.23 18.83
C THR A 71 4.08 7.10 17.51
N THR A 72 5.01 8.02 17.25
CA THR A 72 5.81 7.99 16.02
C THR A 72 7.30 7.89 16.34
N THR A 73 7.98 6.92 15.73
CA THR A 73 9.41 6.65 15.95
C THR A 73 10.14 6.64 14.61
N PRO A 74 11.14 7.52 14.37
CA PRO A 74 11.96 7.43 13.18
C PRO A 74 12.86 6.19 13.26
N SER A 75 13.05 5.50 12.13
CA SER A 75 14.05 4.44 12.04
C SER A 75 15.45 5.06 12.05
N PRO A 76 16.38 4.58 12.90
CA PRO A 76 17.73 5.13 12.95
C PRO A 76 18.61 4.69 11.77
N TRP A 77 18.22 3.65 11.02
CA TRP A 77 19.04 3.04 9.96
C TRP A 77 18.43 3.16 8.56
N SER A 78 17.24 3.73 8.43
CA SER A 78 16.54 3.84 7.15
C SER A 78 15.71 5.12 7.09
N ASN A 79 15.42 5.59 5.87
CA ASN A 79 14.50 6.73 5.65
C ASN A 79 13.04 6.30 5.84
N ARG A 80 12.72 5.75 7.02
CA ARG A 80 11.41 5.19 7.38
C ARG A 80 10.95 5.78 8.70
N LEU A 81 9.66 6.06 8.82
CA LEU A 81 9.02 6.48 10.08
C LEU A 81 8.00 5.40 10.45
N HIS A 82 7.96 5.03 11.72
CA HIS A 82 6.99 4.06 12.22
C HIS A 82 5.93 4.79 13.04
N ALA A 83 4.65 4.52 12.76
CA ALA A 83 3.53 4.96 13.57
C ALA A 83 2.95 3.74 14.31
N THR A 84 3.18 3.68 15.61
CA THR A 84 2.76 2.57 16.45
C THR A 84 1.45 2.93 17.14
N TYR A 85 0.43 2.09 16.92
CA TYR A 85 -0.89 2.17 17.53
C TYR A 85 -1.00 1.28 18.76
N HIS A 86 -1.39 1.89 19.89
CA HIS A 86 -1.43 1.25 21.22
C HIS A 86 -2.83 0.85 21.67
N GLY A 87 -3.86 1.07 20.85
CA GLY A 87 -5.24 0.65 21.18
C GLY A 87 -5.45 -0.86 21.15
N ARG A 88 -4.44 -1.65 20.75
CA ARG A 88 -4.45 -3.11 20.71
C ARG A 88 -3.21 -3.69 21.37
N ILE A 89 -3.33 -4.94 21.82
CA ILE A 89 -2.22 -5.74 22.35
C ILE A 89 -2.07 -7.00 21.48
N PRO A 90 -0.89 -7.25 20.89
CA PRO A 90 0.28 -6.35 20.85
C PRO A 90 0.01 -5.02 20.11
N PRO A 91 0.81 -3.97 20.33
CA PRO A 91 0.75 -2.74 19.54
C PRO A 91 0.93 -3.03 18.06
N ILE A 92 0.32 -2.21 17.22
CA ILE A 92 0.32 -2.39 15.77
C ILE A 92 1.22 -1.34 15.17
N ASP A 93 2.21 -1.78 14.41
CA ASP A 93 3.14 -0.87 13.76
C ASP A 93 2.72 -0.62 12.30
N ILE A 94 2.59 0.65 11.94
CA ILE A 94 2.32 1.08 10.58
C ILE A 94 3.56 1.78 10.07
N GLU A 95 4.11 1.25 9.01
CA GLU A 95 5.27 1.87 8.40
C GLU A 95 4.85 3.01 7.46
N ILE A 96 5.44 4.18 7.68
CA ILE A 96 5.19 5.40 6.93
C ILE A 96 6.27 5.59 5.88
N LEU A 97 5.84 5.79 4.63
CA LEU A 97 6.72 5.94 3.49
C LEU A 97 6.42 7.24 2.74
N PRO A 98 7.44 7.97 2.26
CA PRO A 98 7.25 9.22 1.54
C PRO A 98 6.78 8.96 0.10
N ALA A 99 5.69 9.63 -0.29
CA ALA A 99 5.16 9.60 -1.66
C ALA A 99 6.22 10.02 -2.67
N GLY A 100 6.28 9.31 -3.80
CA GLY A 100 7.22 9.60 -4.88
C GLY A 100 8.60 8.97 -4.73
N GLU A 101 9.02 8.65 -3.50
CA GLU A 101 10.10 7.68 -3.24
C GLU A 101 9.50 6.28 -3.22
N GLU A 102 8.41 6.13 -2.48
CA GLU A 102 7.57 4.93 -2.43
C GLU A 102 6.16 5.24 -2.92
N GLY A 103 5.67 4.43 -3.86
CA GLY A 103 4.36 4.63 -4.49
C GLY A 103 4.26 5.89 -5.36
N PRO A 104 3.03 6.39 -5.61
CA PRO A 104 2.80 7.53 -6.49
C PRO A 104 3.24 8.85 -5.83
N ARG A 105 3.62 9.84 -6.64
CA ARG A 105 4.00 11.18 -6.16
C ARG A 105 2.84 12.01 -5.61
N ARG A 106 1.64 11.78 -6.16
CA ARG A 106 0.40 12.47 -5.78
C ARG A 106 -0.62 11.42 -5.37
N LEU A 107 -1.36 11.70 -4.30
CA LEU A 107 -2.43 10.88 -3.73
C LEU A 107 -3.76 11.58 -4.00
N ASP A 108 -4.25 11.38 -5.23
CA ASP A 108 -5.54 11.86 -5.71
C ASP A 108 -6.43 10.69 -6.17
N GLY A 109 -7.61 11.01 -6.69
CA GLY A 109 -8.59 10.01 -7.14
C GLY A 109 -8.11 9.08 -8.27
N SER A 110 -6.96 9.34 -8.91
CA SER A 110 -6.35 8.41 -9.87
C SER A 110 -5.43 7.36 -9.22
N THR A 111 -5.07 7.57 -7.96
CA THR A 111 -4.07 6.78 -7.23
C THR A 111 -4.60 6.20 -5.92
N VAL A 112 -5.69 6.75 -5.39
CA VAL A 112 -6.31 6.38 -4.12
C VAL A 112 -7.76 5.97 -4.33
N VAL A 113 -8.21 4.96 -3.58
CA VAL A 113 -9.59 4.50 -3.47
C VAL A 113 -9.99 4.41 -2.00
N LEU A 114 -11.23 4.76 -1.65
CA LEU A 114 -11.74 4.61 -0.29
C LEU A 114 -12.32 3.19 -0.10
N ILE A 115 -11.84 2.48 0.92
CA ILE A 115 -12.39 1.18 1.33
C ILE A 115 -12.77 1.30 2.81
N GLY A 116 -14.06 1.16 3.11
CA GLY A 116 -14.54 1.35 4.49
C GLY A 116 -14.25 2.74 5.06
N GLY A 117 -14.14 3.77 4.21
CA GLY A 117 -13.79 5.13 4.61
C GLY A 117 -12.29 5.39 4.79
N ILE A 118 -11.44 4.38 4.62
CA ILE A 118 -9.98 4.48 4.74
C ILE A 118 -9.37 4.61 3.33
N PRO A 119 -8.44 5.55 3.08
CA PRO A 119 -7.80 5.70 1.78
C PRO A 119 -6.77 4.60 1.54
N PHE A 120 -6.98 3.77 0.52
CA PHE A 120 -6.03 2.77 0.05
C PHE A 120 -5.48 3.15 -1.32
N LEU A 121 -4.29 2.66 -1.67
CA LEU A 121 -3.82 2.71 -3.04
C LEU A 121 -4.79 1.98 -3.98
N THR A 122 -4.97 2.50 -5.20
CA THR A 122 -5.65 1.77 -6.27
C THR A 122 -4.92 0.46 -6.58
N ILE A 123 -5.60 -0.49 -7.22
CA ILE A 123 -5.00 -1.77 -7.62
C ILE A 123 -3.73 -1.55 -8.47
N SER A 124 -3.74 -0.58 -9.38
CA SER A 124 -2.58 -0.22 -10.21
C SER A 124 -1.38 0.21 -9.36
N GLU A 125 -1.58 1.10 -8.40
CA GLU A 125 -0.50 1.61 -7.54
C GLU A 125 -0.05 0.55 -6.51
N PHE A 126 -0.97 -0.26 -6.01
CA PHE A 126 -0.64 -1.44 -5.20
C PHE A 126 0.28 -2.40 -5.95
N LEU A 127 -0.09 -2.79 -7.18
CA LEU A 127 0.71 -3.68 -8.01
C LEU A 127 2.08 -3.09 -8.30
N ARG A 128 2.14 -1.81 -8.67
CA ARG A 128 3.41 -1.10 -8.91
C ARG A 128 4.32 -1.11 -7.67
N ALA A 129 3.78 -0.80 -6.50
CA ALA A 129 4.54 -0.78 -5.25
C ALA A 129 5.03 -2.19 -4.86
N LYS A 130 4.15 -3.19 -4.93
CA LYS A 130 4.49 -4.59 -4.64
C LYS A 130 5.50 -5.18 -5.63
N LEU A 131 5.36 -4.86 -6.91
CA LEU A 131 6.29 -5.33 -7.95
C LEU A 131 7.68 -4.74 -7.75
N LYS A 132 7.80 -3.46 -7.41
CA LYS A 132 9.08 -2.83 -7.05
C LYS A 132 9.70 -3.51 -5.82
N ALA A 133 8.90 -3.76 -4.77
CA ALA A 133 9.37 -4.44 -3.56
C ALA A 133 9.84 -5.87 -3.84
N TRP A 134 9.09 -6.61 -4.67
CA TRP A 134 9.44 -7.95 -5.11
C TRP A 134 10.72 -7.94 -5.97
N ALA A 135 10.85 -7.02 -6.92
CA ALA A 135 12.04 -6.95 -7.78
C ALA A 135 13.34 -6.80 -6.95
N ILE A 136 13.28 -6.05 -5.84
CA ILE A 136 14.40 -5.84 -4.92
C ILE A 136 14.65 -7.04 -4.01
N ARG A 137 13.59 -7.60 -3.41
CA ARG A 137 13.71 -8.57 -2.30
C ARG A 137 13.49 -10.03 -2.71
N GLN A 138 12.80 -10.25 -3.83
CA GLN A 138 12.43 -11.56 -4.39
C GLN A 138 11.69 -12.46 -3.37
N LEU A 139 10.78 -11.87 -2.58
CA LEU A 139 10.04 -12.60 -1.54
C LEU A 139 8.74 -13.21 -2.10
N ASP A 140 8.49 -14.47 -1.75
CA ASP A 140 7.32 -15.23 -2.22
C ASP A 140 5.99 -14.56 -1.89
N HIS A 141 5.85 -13.95 -0.71
CA HIS A 141 4.60 -13.32 -0.29
C HIS A 141 4.25 -12.10 -1.17
N ASP A 142 5.25 -11.33 -1.62
CA ASP A 142 5.00 -10.22 -2.55
C ASP A 142 4.51 -10.75 -3.91
N ALA A 143 5.11 -11.84 -4.40
CA ALA A 143 4.68 -12.47 -5.64
C ALA A 143 3.24 -12.99 -5.54
N GLN A 144 2.89 -13.65 -4.43
CA GLN A 144 1.53 -14.12 -4.16
C GLN A 144 0.52 -12.96 -4.14
N ASP A 145 0.87 -11.86 -3.47
CA ASP A 145 0.04 -10.66 -3.43
C ASP A 145 -0.22 -10.07 -4.82
N ILE A 146 0.82 -10.00 -5.65
CA ILE A 146 0.74 -9.51 -7.04
C ILE A 146 -0.15 -10.44 -7.87
N ILE A 147 0.09 -11.75 -7.80
CA ILE A 147 -0.66 -12.77 -8.56
C ILE A 147 -2.14 -12.73 -8.18
N TYR A 148 -2.45 -12.62 -6.89
CA TYR A 148 -3.82 -12.52 -6.40
C TYR A 148 -4.52 -11.28 -7.00
N ALA A 149 -3.90 -10.12 -6.87
CA ALA A 149 -4.46 -8.86 -7.36
C ALA A 149 -4.64 -8.85 -8.88
N LEU A 150 -3.65 -9.35 -9.64
CA LEU A 150 -3.77 -9.52 -11.09
C LEU A 150 -4.89 -10.48 -11.45
N THR A 151 -4.97 -11.65 -10.82
CA THR A 151 -5.98 -12.66 -11.17
C THR A 151 -7.40 -12.16 -10.94
N ARG A 152 -7.64 -11.42 -9.86
CA ARG A 152 -8.98 -10.98 -9.46
C ARG A 152 -9.39 -9.61 -9.98
N TYR A 153 -8.43 -8.72 -10.23
CA TYR A 153 -8.70 -7.31 -10.49
C TYR A 153 -7.94 -6.74 -11.70
N TRP A 154 -7.42 -7.58 -12.60
CA TRP A 154 -6.71 -7.11 -13.81
C TRP A 154 -7.52 -6.07 -14.61
N ASP A 155 -8.84 -6.19 -14.62
CA ASP A 155 -9.75 -5.29 -15.35
C ASP A 155 -9.75 -3.85 -14.81
N ARG A 156 -9.27 -3.65 -13.58
CA ARG A 156 -9.11 -2.35 -12.90
C ARG A 156 -7.69 -1.80 -12.97
N VAL A 157 -6.75 -2.54 -13.58
CA VAL A 157 -5.35 -2.14 -13.68
C VAL A 157 -5.14 -1.23 -14.88
N ASP A 158 -4.44 -0.12 -14.66
CA ASP A 158 -3.87 0.70 -15.72
C ASP A 158 -2.48 0.17 -16.08
N ILE A 159 -2.39 -0.49 -17.23
CA ILE A 159 -1.17 -1.15 -17.67
C ILE A 159 0.01 -0.17 -17.82
N ASN A 160 -0.26 1.10 -18.15
CA ASN A 160 0.77 2.11 -18.35
C ASN A 160 1.50 2.49 -17.05
N ARG A 161 0.95 2.09 -15.89
CA ARG A 161 1.56 2.33 -14.58
C ARG A 161 2.47 1.21 -14.13
N ILE A 162 2.43 0.05 -14.78
CA ILE A 162 3.14 -1.17 -14.38
C ILE A 162 4.45 -1.31 -15.17
N PRO A 163 5.62 -1.41 -14.51
CA PRO A 163 6.89 -1.67 -15.18
C PRO A 163 6.89 -3.01 -15.93
N GLU A 164 6.99 -2.97 -17.27
CA GLU A 164 6.90 -4.18 -18.10
C GLU A 164 8.09 -5.13 -17.89
N GLN A 165 9.29 -4.59 -17.62
CA GLN A 165 10.47 -5.41 -17.35
C GLN A 165 10.30 -6.23 -16.07
N ASP A 166 10.01 -5.58 -14.94
CA ASP A 166 9.83 -6.25 -13.66
C ASP A 166 8.69 -7.29 -13.72
N MET A 167 7.59 -6.97 -14.43
CA MET A 167 6.49 -7.92 -14.62
C MET A 167 6.90 -9.15 -15.43
N ARG A 168 7.76 -8.98 -16.44
CA ARG A 168 8.31 -10.09 -17.22
C ARG A 168 9.19 -10.99 -16.36
N GLU A 169 10.01 -10.39 -15.51
CA GLU A 169 10.84 -11.11 -14.55
C GLU A 169 9.97 -11.88 -13.54
N LEU A 170 8.90 -11.26 -13.03
CA LEU A 170 7.92 -11.94 -12.16
C LEU A 170 7.30 -13.14 -12.85
N ILE A 171 6.84 -12.99 -14.09
CA ILE A 171 6.22 -14.09 -14.86
C ILE A 171 7.19 -15.23 -15.12
N ALA A 172 8.49 -14.93 -15.31
CA ALA A 172 9.51 -15.97 -15.50
C ALA A 172 9.67 -16.84 -14.23
N HIS A 173 9.58 -16.23 -13.04
CA HIS A 173 9.66 -16.95 -11.76
C HIS A 173 8.32 -17.58 -11.35
N TYR A 174 7.20 -16.90 -11.64
CA TYR A 174 5.86 -17.32 -11.28
C TYR A 174 4.93 -17.29 -12.50
N PRO A 175 4.91 -18.37 -13.31
CA PRO A 175 4.12 -18.44 -14.55
C PRO A 175 2.61 -18.21 -14.36
N ALA A 176 2.09 -18.39 -13.15
CA ALA A 176 0.70 -18.12 -12.79
C ALA A 176 0.27 -16.66 -13.02
N ALA A 177 1.20 -15.70 -13.02
CA ALA A 177 0.91 -14.31 -13.38
C ALA A 177 0.67 -14.09 -14.88
N SER A 178 1.08 -15.04 -15.75
CA SER A 178 1.05 -14.87 -17.20
C SER A 178 -0.36 -14.73 -17.79
N PRO A 179 -1.34 -15.59 -17.45
CA PRO A 179 -2.69 -15.47 -18.02
C PRO A 179 -3.38 -14.11 -17.74
N PRO A 180 -3.50 -13.62 -16.49
CA PRO A 180 -4.15 -12.33 -16.26
C PRO A 180 -3.36 -11.16 -16.87
N TRP A 181 -2.03 -11.23 -16.93
CA TRP A 181 -1.22 -10.22 -17.60
C TRP A 181 -1.48 -10.14 -19.11
N LYS A 182 -1.65 -11.30 -19.78
CA LYS A 182 -2.00 -11.34 -21.21
C LYS A 182 -3.37 -10.74 -21.48
N GLU A 183 -4.36 -11.01 -20.64
CA GLU A 183 -5.70 -10.42 -20.77
C GLU A 183 -5.67 -8.90 -20.59
N LEU A 184 -4.91 -8.42 -19.60
CA LEU A 184 -4.69 -6.99 -19.41
C LEU A 184 -4.06 -6.35 -20.66
N ARG A 185 -2.99 -6.94 -21.22
CA ARG A 185 -2.38 -6.45 -22.48
C ARG A 185 -3.39 -6.41 -23.61
N ARG A 186 -4.17 -7.49 -23.80
CA ARG A 186 -5.17 -7.60 -24.87
C ARG A 186 -6.21 -6.49 -24.79
N LYS A 187 -6.68 -6.14 -23.58
CA LYS A 187 -7.63 -5.04 -23.36
C LYS A 187 -7.09 -3.69 -23.82
N TYR A 188 -5.78 -3.45 -23.70
CA TYR A 188 -5.16 -2.19 -24.09
C TYR A 188 -4.73 -2.18 -25.56
N SER A 189 -4.34 -3.32 -26.13
CA SER A 189 -4.03 -3.43 -27.57
C SER A 189 -5.27 -3.36 -28.47
N SER A 190 -6.47 -3.63 -27.96
CA SER A 190 -7.72 -3.50 -28.72
C SER A 190 -8.34 -2.09 -28.69
N ARG A 191 -7.73 -1.17 -27.93
CA ARG A 191 -8.16 0.22 -27.77
C ARG A 191 -7.24 1.23 -28.47
N SER A 192 -6.19 0.74 -29.12
CA SER A 192 -5.22 1.47 -29.96
C SER A 192 -5.48 1.18 -31.42
#